data_AF-A0A7C6WCQ1-F1
#
_entry.id   AF-A0A7C6WCQ1-F1
#
_cell.length_a   1.000
_cell.length_b   1.000
_cell.length_c   1.000
_cell.angle_alpha   90.00
_cell.angle_beta   90.00
_cell.angle_gamma   90.00
#
_symmetry.space_group_name_H-M   'P 1'
#
loop_
_entity.id
_entity.type
_entity.pdbx_description
1 polymer ?
#
loop_
_entity_poly.entity_id
_entity_poly.type
_entity_poly.pdbx_seq_one_letter_code
_entity_poly.pdbx_strand_id
1 'polypeptide(L)'
;MFIVKTKGLKVPALVVTALIFLFGYTYWGTNSIAVRHYTVPIAGLPPAFAGFTILHLSDLHNKQYGPQQEGLLDIMARLEYDLIAITGDIIDKRDPQMAPVEELLAGLSKEEIFFVPGNHEHWAGYEPIQAALAGRGVKILENEGVRYERGGDHIWLLGVDDPYSGRARLDKALAGVDYSHPRVLLAHTPEIFPTAVEAGLDLVLVGHTHGGQIRLPFLGAVVAPGQGFFPAYDYGLFTES
;
A
#
# COMPACT_ATOMS: atom_id res chain seq x y z
N MET A 1 10.91 -10.86 -67.06
CA MET A 1 11.56 -10.27 -65.86
C MET A 1 10.47 -9.61 -65.04
N PHE A 2 10.28 -10.00 -63.78
CA PHE A 2 9.27 -9.40 -62.89
C PHE A 2 9.96 -8.57 -61.82
N ILE A 3 9.53 -7.32 -61.66
CA ILE A 3 9.99 -6.42 -60.59
C ILE A 3 8.84 -6.26 -59.61
N VAL A 4 8.97 -6.86 -58.42
CA VAL A 4 8.00 -6.66 -57.32
C VAL A 4 8.43 -5.45 -56.52
N LYS A 5 7.63 -4.37 -56.57
CA LYS A 5 7.87 -3.18 -55.75
C LYS A 5 7.39 -3.44 -54.32
N THR A 6 8.27 -3.98 -53.48
CA THR A 6 8.04 -3.99 -52.03
C THR A 6 7.90 -2.54 -51.55
N LYS A 7 6.68 -2.15 -51.20
CA LYS A 7 6.49 -0.96 -50.35
C LYS A 7 7.11 -1.32 -49.01
N GLY A 8 8.38 -0.94 -48.82
CA GLY A 8 9.08 -1.11 -47.56
C GLY A 8 8.22 -0.51 -46.46
N LEU A 9 7.67 -1.37 -45.60
CA LEU A 9 6.91 -0.95 -44.45
C LEU A 9 7.87 -0.11 -43.62
N LYS A 10 7.66 1.21 -43.52
CA LYS A 10 8.48 2.10 -42.66
C LYS A 10 8.01 2.08 -41.20
N VAL A 11 7.13 1.14 -40.87
CA VAL A 11 6.47 0.95 -39.57
C VAL A 11 7.19 -0.01 -38.60
N PRO A 12 8.06 -0.98 -38.99
CA PRO A 12 8.57 -1.96 -38.02
C PRO A 12 9.61 -1.37 -37.07
N ALA A 13 10.54 -0.52 -37.54
CA ALA A 13 11.62 0.00 -36.69
C ALA A 13 11.09 0.86 -35.53
N LEU A 14 10.24 1.85 -35.81
CA LEU A 14 9.70 2.75 -34.77
C LEU A 14 8.83 1.99 -33.76
N VAL A 15 8.00 1.05 -34.22
CA VAL A 15 7.15 0.23 -33.34
C VAL A 15 7.99 -0.71 -32.47
N VAL A 16 9.00 -1.39 -33.04
CA VAL A 16 9.91 -2.24 -32.26
C VAL A 16 10.69 -1.42 -31.23
N THR A 17 11.23 -0.25 -31.61
CA THR A 17 11.88 0.67 -30.67
C THR A 17 10.93 1.11 -29.55
N ALA A 18 9.69 1.49 -29.87
CA ALA A 18 8.70 1.88 -28.87
C ALA A 18 8.34 0.72 -27.91
N LEU A 19 8.22 -0.52 -28.42
CA LEU A 19 7.97 -1.70 -27.59
C LEU A 19 9.17 -2.05 -26.69
N ILE A 20 10.40 -1.89 -27.17
CA ILE A 20 11.61 -2.08 -26.35
C ILE A 20 11.67 -1.02 -25.24
N PHE A 21 11.40 0.25 -25.55
CA PHE A 21 11.33 1.31 -24.53
C PHE A 21 10.21 1.07 -23.52
N LEU A 22 9.02 0.64 -23.96
CA LEU A 22 7.90 0.31 -23.08
C LEU A 22 8.24 -0.86 -22.16
N PHE A 23 8.81 -1.95 -22.70
CA PHE A 23 9.25 -3.11 -21.92
C PHE A 23 10.34 -2.73 -20.90
N GLY A 24 11.34 -1.94 -21.31
CA GLY A 24 12.39 -1.45 -20.42
C GLY A 24 11.83 -0.55 -19.30
N TYR A 25 10.87 0.31 -19.63
CA TYR A 25 10.18 1.18 -18.68
C TYR A 25 9.33 0.37 -17.67
N THR A 26 8.54 -0.59 -18.13
CA THR A 26 7.73 -1.44 -17.24
C THR A 26 8.63 -2.33 -16.38
N TYR A 27 9.66 -2.96 -16.96
CA TYR A 27 10.60 -3.80 -16.22
C TYR A 27 11.35 -2.99 -15.15
N TRP A 28 11.79 -1.77 -15.47
CA TRP A 28 12.39 -0.86 -14.49
C TRP A 28 11.38 -0.50 -13.39
N GLY A 29 10.17 -0.05 -13.75
CA GLY A 29 9.15 0.35 -12.79
C GLY A 29 8.71 -0.76 -11.83
N THR A 30 8.60 -2.00 -12.32
CA THR A 30 8.29 -3.18 -11.48
C THR A 30 9.43 -3.54 -10.52
N ASN A 31 10.68 -3.12 -10.79
CA ASN A 31 11.86 -3.51 -10.01
C ASN A 31 12.51 -2.37 -9.21
N SER A 32 12.16 -1.10 -9.48
CA SER A 32 12.59 0.06 -8.70
C SER A 32 11.71 0.28 -7.47
N ILE A 33 12.31 0.42 -6.28
CA ILE A 33 11.64 1.04 -5.13
C ILE A 33 11.74 2.56 -5.29
N ALA A 34 10.63 3.28 -5.07
CA ALA A 34 10.60 4.74 -5.09
C ALA A 34 9.91 5.27 -3.82
N VAL A 35 10.63 6.03 -3.00
CA VAL A 35 10.06 6.69 -1.81
C VAL A 35 9.29 7.94 -2.25
N ARG A 36 8.08 8.11 -1.73
CA ARG A 36 7.29 9.34 -1.84
C ARG A 36 7.03 9.92 -0.46
N HIS A 37 7.00 11.24 -0.39
CA HIS A 37 6.65 11.98 0.82
C HIS A 37 5.40 12.80 0.50
N TYR A 38 4.38 12.66 1.33
CA TYR A 38 3.16 13.46 1.28
C TYR A 38 3.00 14.19 2.61
N THR A 39 2.72 15.48 2.57
CA THR A 39 2.40 16.28 3.76
C THR A 39 0.89 16.49 3.78
N VAL A 40 0.20 15.81 4.69
CA VAL A 40 -1.26 15.89 4.84
C VAL A 40 -1.59 16.85 5.99
N PRO A 41 -2.26 17.99 5.74
CA PRO A 41 -2.73 18.87 6.80
C PRO A 41 -3.97 18.25 7.47
N ILE A 42 -3.87 17.97 8.78
CA ILE A 42 -4.97 17.44 9.59
C ILE A 42 -5.51 18.56 10.50
N ALA A 43 -6.82 18.79 10.46
CA ALA A 43 -7.47 19.75 11.34
C ALA A 43 -7.47 19.23 12.79
N GLY A 44 -7.16 20.09 13.77
CA GLY A 44 -7.10 19.69 15.17
C GLY A 44 -5.95 18.73 15.53
N LEU A 45 -4.94 18.56 14.66
CA LEU A 45 -3.77 17.73 14.96
C LEU A 45 -3.07 18.19 16.25
N PRO A 46 -2.95 17.34 17.28
CA PRO A 46 -2.37 17.75 18.56
C PRO A 46 -0.87 18.13 18.45
N PRO A 47 -0.35 19.03 19.29
CA PRO A 47 1.04 19.49 19.20
C PRO A 47 2.09 18.38 19.26
N ALA A 48 1.88 17.29 20.02
CA ALA A 48 2.83 16.18 20.06
C ALA A 48 2.90 15.36 18.76
N PHE A 49 1.94 15.58 17.84
CA PHE A 49 1.90 14.98 16.50
C PHE A 49 2.32 15.96 15.39
N ALA A 50 2.79 17.17 15.73
CA ALA A 50 3.34 18.09 14.74
C ALA A 50 4.61 17.50 14.11
N GLY A 51 4.54 17.23 12.80
CA GLY A 51 5.62 16.53 12.08
C GLY A 51 5.62 15.01 12.24
N PHE A 52 4.54 14.41 12.74
CA PHE A 52 4.40 12.96 12.83
C PHE A 52 4.53 12.30 11.45
N THR A 53 5.31 11.21 11.38
CA THR A 53 5.66 10.54 10.13
C THR A 53 5.29 9.06 10.14
N ILE A 54 4.43 8.65 9.20
CA ILE A 54 4.05 7.25 8.97
C ILE A 54 4.81 6.74 7.74
N LEU A 55 5.60 5.69 7.91
CA LEU A 55 6.14 4.92 6.80
C LEU A 55 5.08 3.91 6.35
N HIS A 56 4.42 4.20 5.24
CA HIS A 56 3.39 3.35 4.65
C HIS A 56 3.99 2.35 3.66
N LEU A 57 3.77 1.06 3.93
CA LEU A 57 4.12 -0.06 3.06
C LEU A 57 2.84 -0.80 2.67
N SER A 58 2.80 -1.39 1.47
CA SER A 58 1.65 -2.15 0.99
C SER A 58 2.05 -3.06 -0.16
N ASP A 59 1.28 -4.12 -0.40
CA ASP A 59 1.35 -4.94 -1.63
C ASP A 59 2.79 -5.42 -1.91
N LEU A 60 3.45 -5.98 -0.88
CA LEU A 60 4.81 -6.52 -1.03
C LEU A 60 4.83 -7.90 -1.69
N HIS A 61 3.76 -8.68 -1.59
CA HIS A 61 3.60 -10.00 -2.23
C HIS A 61 4.82 -10.94 -2.10
N ASN A 62 5.39 -11.06 -0.90
CA ASN A 62 6.62 -11.83 -0.63
C ASN A 62 7.84 -11.45 -1.48
N LYS A 63 7.83 -10.28 -2.15
CA LYS A 63 8.93 -9.87 -3.01
C LYS A 63 10.18 -9.61 -2.18
N GLN A 64 11.29 -10.21 -2.60
CA GLN A 64 12.60 -10.06 -1.99
C GLN A 64 13.41 -8.98 -2.73
N TYR A 65 13.83 -7.95 -2.01
CA TYR A 65 14.55 -6.79 -2.53
C TYR A 65 16.06 -6.92 -2.27
N GLY A 66 16.66 -7.99 -2.78
CA GLY A 66 18.04 -8.39 -2.47
C GLY A 66 18.12 -9.35 -1.27
N PRO A 67 19.28 -9.99 -1.04
CA PRO A 67 19.48 -10.94 0.06
C PRO A 67 19.00 -10.39 1.40
N GLN A 68 18.23 -11.17 2.15
CA GLN A 68 17.75 -10.79 3.49
C GLN A 68 17.00 -9.45 3.52
N GLN A 69 16.34 -9.08 2.42
CA GLN A 69 15.66 -7.79 2.21
C GLN A 69 16.56 -6.55 2.28
N GLU A 70 17.89 -6.71 2.10
CA GLU A 70 18.87 -5.63 2.27
C GLU A 70 18.49 -4.35 1.52
N GLY A 71 18.03 -4.43 0.26
CA GLY A 71 17.74 -3.26 -0.56
C GLY A 71 16.49 -2.47 -0.16
N LEU A 72 15.53 -3.10 0.54
CA LEU A 72 14.40 -2.39 1.15
C LEU A 72 14.81 -1.81 2.51
N LEU A 73 15.50 -2.60 3.33
CA LEU A 73 16.02 -2.20 4.64
C LEU A 73 16.98 -1.00 4.54
N ASP A 74 17.88 -1.00 3.55
CA ASP A 74 18.84 0.10 3.30
C ASP A 74 18.15 1.41 2.91
N ILE A 75 16.97 1.33 2.29
CA ILE A 75 16.15 2.50 1.96
C ILE A 75 15.46 2.98 3.23
N MET A 76 14.83 2.07 3.99
CA MET A 76 14.12 2.39 5.24
C MET A 76 15.08 3.00 6.27
N ALA A 77 16.29 2.48 6.42
CA ALA A 77 17.32 2.99 7.34
C ALA A 77 17.84 4.40 7.02
N ARG A 78 17.43 4.99 5.89
CA ARG A 78 17.74 6.38 5.49
C ARG A 78 16.54 7.33 5.63
N LEU A 79 15.41 6.83 6.15
CA LEU A 79 14.19 7.58 6.37
C LEU A 79 13.97 7.77 7.87
N GLU A 80 13.55 8.97 8.26
CA GLU A 80 13.03 9.24 9.61
C GLU A 80 11.52 8.93 9.61
N TYR A 81 11.07 8.05 10.52
CA TYR A 81 9.66 7.73 10.69
C TYR A 81 9.28 7.37 12.13
N ASP A 82 8.11 7.80 12.55
CA ASP A 82 7.56 7.55 13.88
C ASP A 82 6.84 6.21 14.00
N LEU A 83 6.23 5.72 12.91
CA LEU A 83 5.41 4.51 12.87
C LEU A 83 5.50 3.82 11.50
N ILE A 84 5.41 2.49 11.45
CA ILE A 84 5.24 1.73 10.20
C ILE A 84 3.79 1.26 10.09
N ALA A 85 3.15 1.54 8.95
CA ALA A 85 1.81 1.05 8.63
C ALA A 85 1.88 0.13 7.39
N ILE A 86 1.37 -1.09 7.51
CA ILE A 86 1.36 -2.09 6.44
C ILE A 86 -0.10 -2.40 6.05
N THR A 87 -0.51 -2.06 4.84
CA THR A 87 -1.91 -2.15 4.39
C THR A 87 -2.21 -3.35 3.50
N GLY A 88 -1.91 -4.55 4.00
CA GLY A 88 -2.30 -5.82 3.37
C GLY A 88 -1.44 -6.24 2.16
N ASP A 89 -1.73 -7.45 1.68
CA ASP A 89 -1.03 -8.16 0.60
C ASP A 89 0.50 -8.14 0.78
N ILE A 90 0.94 -8.38 2.02
CA ILE A 90 2.36 -8.55 2.34
C ILE A 90 2.88 -9.88 1.79
N ILE A 91 1.99 -10.87 1.60
CA ILE A 91 2.26 -12.19 1.02
C ILE A 91 1.61 -12.40 -0.36
N ASP A 92 2.13 -13.34 -1.19
CA ASP A 92 1.40 -13.82 -2.37
C ASP A 92 0.60 -15.10 -2.07
N LYS A 93 -0.72 -15.10 -2.32
CA LYS A 93 -1.58 -16.29 -2.14
C LYS A 93 -1.15 -17.53 -2.92
N ARG A 94 -0.38 -17.37 -4.02
CA ARG A 94 0.14 -18.48 -4.85
C ARG A 94 1.45 -19.04 -4.30
N ASP A 95 2.18 -18.24 -3.53
CA ASP A 95 3.44 -18.61 -2.89
C ASP A 95 3.54 -17.94 -1.50
N PRO A 96 2.77 -18.43 -0.51
CA PRO A 96 2.65 -17.79 0.80
C PRO A 96 3.84 -18.09 1.73
N GLN A 97 5.06 -18.05 1.18
CA GLN A 97 6.30 -18.19 1.94
C GLN A 97 6.52 -16.96 2.82
N MET A 98 6.44 -17.14 4.15
CA MET A 98 6.70 -16.05 5.11
C MET A 98 8.17 -15.61 5.18
N ALA A 99 9.12 -16.36 4.62
CA ALA A 99 10.55 -16.07 4.78
C ALA A 99 10.97 -14.64 4.37
N PRO A 100 10.56 -14.08 3.21
CA PRO A 100 10.89 -12.69 2.86
C PRO A 100 10.25 -11.64 3.78
N VAL A 101 9.11 -11.98 4.42
CA VAL A 101 8.44 -11.12 5.42
C VAL A 101 9.16 -11.20 6.76
N GLU A 102 9.55 -12.39 7.19
CA GLU A 102 10.33 -12.58 8.42
C GLU A 102 11.72 -11.96 8.32
N GLU A 103 12.38 -12.03 7.16
CA GLU A 103 13.63 -11.32 6.87
C GLU A 103 13.45 -9.81 7.00
N LEU A 104 12.39 -9.25 6.41
CA LEU A 104 12.06 -7.82 6.53
C LEU A 104 11.88 -7.44 8.00
N LEU A 105 10.96 -8.12 8.71
CA LEU A 105 10.64 -7.82 10.11
C LEU A 105 11.86 -7.97 11.04
N ALA A 106 12.72 -8.97 10.81
CA ALA A 106 13.94 -9.15 11.60
C ALA A 106 15.00 -8.06 11.34
N GLY A 107 14.96 -7.38 10.21
CA GLY A 107 15.82 -6.24 9.89
C GLY A 107 15.33 -4.89 10.38
N LEU A 108 14.08 -4.79 10.88
CA LEU A 108 13.52 -3.53 11.36
C LEU A 108 14.05 -3.15 12.74
N SER A 109 14.55 -1.92 12.86
CA SER A 109 14.93 -1.29 14.13
C SER A 109 13.75 -0.69 14.90
N LYS A 110 12.53 -0.77 14.35
CA LYS A 110 11.32 -0.09 14.84
C LYS A 110 10.27 -1.10 15.27
N GLU A 111 9.85 -1.01 16.52
CA GLU A 111 8.85 -1.92 17.13
C GLU A 111 7.38 -1.46 16.91
N GLU A 112 7.18 -0.25 16.38
CA GLU A 112 5.85 0.34 16.16
C GLU A 112 5.35 0.04 14.75
N ILE A 113 4.99 -1.22 14.52
CA ILE A 113 4.49 -1.74 13.25
C ILE A 113 3.01 -2.08 13.40
N PHE A 114 2.18 -1.49 12.56
CA PHE A 114 0.75 -1.78 12.48
C PHE A 114 0.41 -2.45 11.14
N PHE A 115 -0.49 -3.43 11.17
CA PHE A 115 -0.88 -4.22 9.99
C PHE A 115 -2.40 -4.36 9.90
N VAL A 116 -2.92 -4.33 8.67
CA VAL A 116 -4.28 -4.79 8.33
C VAL A 116 -4.19 -5.83 7.20
N PRO A 117 -5.02 -6.88 7.21
CA PRO A 117 -5.00 -7.91 6.17
C PRO A 117 -5.56 -7.41 4.84
N GLY A 118 -4.95 -7.89 3.76
CA GLY A 118 -5.49 -7.81 2.42
C GLY A 118 -6.12 -9.13 1.96
N ASN A 119 -6.59 -9.15 0.72
CA ASN A 119 -7.23 -10.31 0.13
C ASN A 119 -6.27 -11.50 -0.02
N HIS A 120 -4.97 -11.29 -0.22
CA HIS A 120 -4.01 -12.39 -0.35
C HIS A 120 -3.81 -13.15 0.95
N GLU A 121 -3.76 -12.47 2.09
CA GLU A 121 -3.69 -13.13 3.41
C GLU A 121 -4.89 -14.06 3.63
N HIS A 122 -6.11 -13.61 3.31
CA HIS A 122 -7.32 -14.44 3.40
C HIS A 122 -7.31 -15.61 2.41
N TRP A 123 -6.80 -15.41 1.19
CA TRP A 123 -6.75 -16.45 0.16
C TRP A 123 -5.66 -17.49 0.40
N ALA A 124 -4.59 -17.17 1.14
CA ALA A 124 -3.56 -18.10 1.55
C ALA A 124 -3.94 -18.95 2.78
N GLY A 125 -4.95 -18.51 3.54
CA GLY A 125 -5.23 -19.00 4.89
C GLY A 125 -4.58 -18.08 5.91
N TYR A 126 -5.39 -17.24 6.56
CA TYR A 126 -4.89 -16.08 7.31
C TYR A 126 -4.27 -16.42 8.67
N GLU A 127 -4.85 -17.36 9.43
CA GLU A 127 -4.48 -17.63 10.83
C GLU A 127 -2.96 -17.88 11.05
N PRO A 128 -2.24 -18.65 10.21
CA PRO A 128 -0.79 -18.82 10.35
C PRO A 128 0.01 -17.52 10.08
N ILE A 129 -0.46 -16.68 9.15
CA ILE A 129 0.18 -15.41 8.80
C ILE A 129 -0.03 -14.42 9.94
N GLN A 130 -1.26 -14.29 10.43
CA GLN A 130 -1.64 -13.50 11.60
C GLN A 130 -0.77 -13.87 12.82
N ALA A 131 -0.63 -15.17 13.11
CA ALA A 131 0.19 -15.67 14.21
C ALA A 131 1.69 -15.37 14.01
N ALA A 132 2.22 -15.50 12.80
CA ALA A 132 3.62 -15.20 12.49
C ALA A 132 3.94 -13.70 12.63
N LEU A 133 3.07 -12.81 12.13
CA LEU A 133 3.19 -11.37 12.27
C LEU A 133 3.10 -10.94 13.75
N ALA A 134 2.07 -11.41 14.48
CA ALA A 134 1.92 -11.12 15.91
C ALA A 134 3.09 -11.65 16.75
N GLY A 135 3.63 -12.83 16.42
CA GLY A 135 4.82 -13.40 17.04
C GLY A 135 6.11 -12.60 16.82
N ARG A 136 6.12 -11.65 15.87
CA ARG A 136 7.19 -10.67 15.64
C ARG A 136 6.90 -9.29 16.23
N GLY A 137 5.82 -9.13 17.00
CA GLY A 137 5.42 -7.88 17.64
C GLY A 137 4.61 -6.93 16.75
N VAL A 138 4.19 -7.35 15.55
CA VAL A 138 3.32 -6.56 14.68
C VAL A 138 1.94 -6.42 15.32
N LYS A 139 1.46 -5.18 15.45
CA LYS A 139 0.14 -4.82 15.99
C LYS A 139 -0.89 -4.93 14.86
N ILE A 140 -1.64 -6.03 14.83
CA ILE A 140 -2.69 -6.26 13.83
C ILE A 140 -3.95 -5.52 14.28
N LEU A 141 -4.62 -4.81 13.36
CA LEU A 141 -5.87 -4.06 13.64
C LEU A 141 -7.03 -4.60 12.80
N GLU A 142 -7.86 -5.47 13.36
CA GLU A 142 -8.94 -6.14 12.63
C GLU A 142 -10.33 -5.64 13.03
N ASN A 143 -10.77 -4.59 12.34
CA ASN A 143 -12.05 -3.91 12.61
C ASN A 143 -12.10 -3.30 14.02
N GLU A 144 -11.00 -2.66 14.40
CA GLU A 144 -10.79 -2.08 15.73
C GLU A 144 -10.11 -0.70 15.62
N GLY A 145 -10.22 0.07 16.70
CA GLY A 145 -9.59 1.38 16.83
C GLY A 145 -8.79 1.45 18.12
N VAL A 146 -7.54 1.89 18.02
CA VAL A 146 -6.65 2.07 19.18
C VAL A 146 -6.25 3.52 19.34
N ARG A 147 -6.09 3.96 20.59
CA ARG A 147 -5.51 5.26 20.92
C ARG A 147 -4.00 5.13 20.82
N TYR A 148 -3.40 5.74 19.81
CA TYR A 148 -1.96 5.84 19.66
C TYR A 148 -1.50 7.10 20.39
N GLU A 149 -0.83 6.94 21.54
CA GLU A 149 -0.46 8.03 22.44
C GLU A 149 0.98 8.54 22.20
N ARG A 150 1.17 9.85 22.15
CA ARG A 150 2.50 10.50 22.04
C ARG A 150 2.50 11.79 22.84
N GLY A 151 3.49 11.97 23.72
CA GLY A 151 3.71 13.24 24.43
C GLY A 151 2.58 13.70 25.37
N GLY A 152 1.62 12.83 25.69
CA GLY A 152 0.41 13.17 26.46
C GLY A 152 -0.83 13.44 25.59
N ASP A 153 -0.65 13.64 24.28
CA ASP A 153 -1.72 13.67 23.29
C ASP A 153 -1.97 12.26 22.71
N HIS A 154 -3.01 12.11 21.88
CA HIS A 154 -3.21 10.90 21.08
C HIS A 154 -3.87 11.19 19.73
N ILE A 155 -3.73 10.24 18.81
CA ILE A 155 -4.60 10.08 17.64
C ILE A 155 -5.28 8.71 17.72
N TRP A 156 -6.37 8.56 16.98
CA TRP A 156 -6.97 7.25 16.73
C TRP A 156 -6.31 6.61 15.51
N LEU A 157 -5.72 5.43 15.71
CA LEU A 157 -5.30 4.57 14.61
C LEU A 157 -6.32 3.44 14.49
N LEU A 158 -7.02 3.41 13.37
CA LEU A 158 -8.10 2.48 13.06
C LEU A 158 -7.61 1.47 12.04
N GLY A 159 -8.05 0.22 12.15
CA GLY A 159 -7.86 -0.79 11.12
C GLY A 159 -9.14 -1.54 10.82
N VAL A 160 -9.36 -1.87 9.56
CA VAL A 160 -10.41 -2.80 9.13
C VAL A 160 -9.80 -4.05 8.51
N ASP A 161 -10.53 -5.15 8.63
CA ASP A 161 -10.31 -6.35 7.83
C ASP A 161 -10.63 -6.05 6.34
N ASP A 162 -10.24 -6.94 5.43
CA ASP A 162 -10.24 -6.74 3.98
C ASP A 162 -11.59 -6.25 3.40
N PRO A 163 -11.67 -5.02 2.84
CA PRO A 163 -12.87 -4.54 2.17
C PRO A 163 -13.21 -5.33 0.89
N TYR A 164 -12.22 -5.85 0.16
CA TYR A 164 -12.42 -6.57 -1.11
C TYR A 164 -13.18 -7.88 -0.90
N SER A 165 -12.83 -8.64 0.14
CA SER A 165 -13.56 -9.85 0.55
C SER A 165 -14.84 -9.55 1.35
N GLY A 166 -15.24 -8.28 1.49
CA GLY A 166 -16.44 -7.88 2.24
C GLY A 166 -16.34 -8.09 3.75
N ARG A 167 -15.12 -8.08 4.30
CA ARG A 167 -14.84 -8.34 5.73
C ARG A 167 -14.70 -7.07 6.56
N ALA A 168 -14.43 -5.94 5.92
CA ALA A 168 -14.34 -4.64 6.57
C ALA A 168 -15.60 -4.28 7.39
N ARG A 169 -15.37 -3.87 8.63
CA ARG A 169 -16.40 -3.45 9.61
C ARG A 169 -15.96 -2.15 10.28
N LEU A 170 -16.01 -1.07 9.51
CA LEU A 170 -15.68 0.29 9.96
C LEU A 170 -16.54 0.72 11.18
N ASP A 171 -17.77 0.22 11.28
CA ASP A 171 -18.66 0.42 12.43
C ASP A 171 -18.08 -0.14 13.75
N LYS A 172 -17.31 -1.23 13.68
CA LYS A 172 -16.58 -1.76 14.84
C LYS A 172 -15.27 -1.00 15.09
N ALA A 173 -14.54 -0.64 14.03
CA ALA A 173 -13.31 0.14 14.17
C ALA A 173 -13.56 1.50 14.84
N LEU A 174 -14.74 2.09 14.59
CA LEU A 174 -15.19 3.35 15.21
C LEU A 174 -15.81 3.19 16.61
N ALA A 175 -15.90 1.98 17.17
CA ALA A 175 -16.56 1.74 18.45
C ALA A 175 -15.80 2.40 19.61
N GLY A 176 -16.38 3.46 20.18
CA GLY A 176 -15.77 4.22 21.28
C GLY A 176 -14.76 5.29 20.84
N VAL A 177 -14.64 5.55 19.53
CA VAL A 177 -13.79 6.62 18.99
C VAL A 177 -14.33 8.00 19.40
N ASP A 178 -13.44 8.82 19.94
CA ASP A 178 -13.69 10.24 20.20
C ASP A 178 -13.31 11.08 18.97
N TYR A 179 -14.31 11.73 18.38
CA TYR A 179 -14.18 12.56 17.18
C TYR A 179 -13.55 13.94 17.45
N SER A 180 -13.21 14.27 18.70
CA SER A 180 -12.43 15.47 19.02
C SER A 180 -10.92 15.34 18.72
N HIS A 181 -10.47 14.11 18.42
CA HIS A 181 -9.09 13.79 18.05
C HIS A 181 -9.01 13.26 16.61
N PRO A 182 -7.89 13.41 15.89
CA PRO A 182 -7.74 12.86 14.54
C PRO A 182 -7.89 11.33 14.48
N ARG A 183 -8.49 10.84 13.40
CA ARG A 183 -8.64 9.43 13.02
C ARG A 183 -7.84 9.14 11.74
N VAL A 184 -6.90 8.20 11.83
CA VAL A 184 -6.17 7.62 10.69
C VAL A 184 -6.68 6.20 10.48
N LEU A 185 -7.21 5.89 9.30
CA LEU A 185 -7.65 4.54 8.92
C LEU A 185 -6.58 3.81 8.10
N LEU A 186 -6.27 2.60 8.49
CA LEU A 186 -5.58 1.59 7.69
C LEU A 186 -6.63 0.65 7.10
N ALA A 187 -6.61 0.45 5.79
CA ALA A 187 -7.44 -0.52 5.09
C ALA A 187 -6.67 -1.08 3.89
N HIS A 188 -6.99 -2.28 3.40
CA HIS A 188 -6.28 -2.78 2.22
C HIS A 188 -6.69 -2.06 0.92
N THR A 189 -7.98 -1.78 0.70
CA THR A 189 -8.47 -1.35 -0.63
C THR A 189 -9.15 0.03 -0.63
N PRO A 190 -9.07 0.81 -1.72
CA PRO A 190 -9.59 2.18 -1.78
C PRO A 190 -11.11 2.27 -1.83
N GLU A 191 -11.84 1.18 -2.08
CA GLU A 191 -13.32 1.17 -2.13
C GLU A 191 -13.97 1.55 -0.79
N ILE A 192 -13.24 1.50 0.33
CA ILE A 192 -13.72 2.03 1.63
C ILE A 192 -13.75 3.57 1.68
N PHE A 193 -13.04 4.27 0.79
CA PHE A 193 -12.80 5.70 0.90
C PHE A 193 -14.07 6.56 0.98
N PRO A 194 -15.14 6.33 0.18
CA PRO A 194 -16.40 7.08 0.34
C PRO A 194 -17.02 6.91 1.73
N THR A 195 -17.09 5.67 2.24
CA THR A 195 -17.60 5.36 3.58
C THR A 195 -16.72 5.98 4.68
N ALA A 196 -15.42 6.07 4.45
CA ALA A 196 -14.48 6.72 5.37
C ALA A 196 -14.66 8.25 5.42
N VAL A 197 -14.94 8.88 4.27
CA VAL A 197 -15.30 10.31 4.17
C VAL A 197 -16.65 10.57 4.85
N GLU A 198 -17.66 9.72 4.64
CA GLU A 198 -18.95 9.82 5.34
C GLU A 198 -18.82 9.65 6.86
N ALA A 199 -17.88 8.81 7.32
CA ALA A 199 -17.48 8.69 8.73
C ALA A 199 -16.53 9.82 9.21
N GLY A 200 -16.23 10.80 8.35
CA GLY A 200 -15.42 11.97 8.64
C GLY A 200 -13.98 11.65 9.05
N LEU A 201 -13.37 10.58 8.53
CA LEU A 201 -11.98 10.19 8.84
C LEU A 201 -10.97 11.20 8.24
N ASP A 202 -9.91 11.51 8.97
CA ASP A 202 -8.96 12.58 8.61
C ASP A 202 -7.86 12.13 7.63
N LEU A 203 -7.54 10.83 7.63
CA LEU A 203 -6.58 10.20 6.72
C LEU A 203 -6.95 8.74 6.50
N VAL A 204 -6.82 8.27 5.25
CA VAL A 204 -7.00 6.86 4.87
C VAL A 204 -5.75 6.39 4.13
N LEU A 205 -5.13 5.32 4.61
CA LEU A 205 -3.99 4.64 3.98
C LEU A 205 -4.47 3.31 3.40
N VAL A 206 -4.27 3.13 2.09
CA VAL A 206 -4.77 1.99 1.29
C VAL A 206 -3.76 1.55 0.23
N GLY A 207 -3.85 0.27 -0.15
CA GLY A 207 -3.07 -0.40 -1.18
C GLY A 207 -3.94 -0.98 -2.31
N HIS A 208 -3.77 -2.27 -2.61
CA HIS A 208 -4.56 -3.12 -3.53
C HIS A 208 -4.45 -2.80 -5.02
N THR A 209 -4.33 -1.51 -5.37
CA THR A 209 -4.30 -1.07 -6.77
C THR A 209 -2.98 -1.39 -7.46
N HIS A 210 -1.90 -1.56 -6.68
CA HIS A 210 -0.49 -1.50 -7.10
C HIS A 210 -0.12 -0.24 -7.91
N GLY A 211 -0.88 0.85 -7.81
CA GLY A 211 -0.75 1.98 -8.71
C GLY A 211 -1.23 1.71 -10.14
N GLY A 212 -2.05 0.68 -10.34
CA GLY A 212 -2.52 0.19 -11.63
C GLY A 212 -1.59 -0.86 -12.25
N GLN A 213 -2.15 -2.01 -12.62
CA GLN A 213 -1.43 -3.17 -13.18
C GLN A 213 -0.76 -2.85 -14.52
N ILE A 214 -1.34 -1.93 -15.28
CA ILE A 214 -0.75 -1.36 -16.49
C ILE A 214 -0.82 0.16 -16.35
N ARG A 215 0.35 0.81 -16.24
CA ARG A 215 0.47 2.26 -16.15
C ARG A 215 1.16 2.79 -17.40
N LEU A 216 0.45 3.61 -18.19
CA LEU A 216 0.98 4.20 -19.41
C LEU A 216 1.48 5.64 -19.16
N PRO A 217 2.56 6.09 -19.81
CA PRO A 217 2.99 7.48 -19.76
C PRO A 217 1.84 8.45 -20.10
N PHE A 218 1.71 9.51 -19.31
CA PHE A 218 0.67 10.56 -19.40
C PHE A 218 -0.78 10.12 -19.15
N LEU A 219 -1.14 8.87 -19.42
CA LEU A 219 -2.51 8.35 -19.25
C LEU A 219 -2.78 7.79 -17.84
N GLY A 220 -1.74 7.44 -17.08
CA GLY A 220 -1.89 6.86 -15.74
C GLY A 220 -2.27 5.38 -15.79
N ALA A 221 -3.01 4.91 -14.78
CA ALA A 221 -3.46 3.52 -14.74
C ALA A 221 -4.53 3.23 -15.81
N VAL A 222 -4.31 2.19 -16.60
CA VAL A 222 -5.29 1.69 -17.57
C VAL A 222 -6.24 0.68 -16.93
N VAL A 223 -5.75 -0.11 -15.97
CA VAL A 223 -6.54 -1.12 -15.25
C VAL A 223 -6.00 -1.36 -13.84
N ALA A 224 -6.90 -1.54 -12.87
CA ALA A 224 -6.57 -1.94 -11.50
C ALA A 224 -7.51 -3.05 -10.98
N PRO A 225 -7.09 -3.85 -9.98
CA PRO A 225 -7.99 -4.73 -9.23
C PRO A 225 -9.12 -3.93 -8.57
N GLY A 226 -10.28 -4.57 -8.34
CA GLY A 226 -11.49 -3.93 -7.80
C GLY A 226 -12.22 -3.00 -8.79
N GLN A 227 -11.50 -2.12 -9.47
CA GLN A 227 -12.04 -0.98 -10.20
C GLN A 227 -12.18 -1.18 -11.72
N GLY A 228 -11.46 -2.13 -12.32
CA GLY A 228 -11.52 -2.37 -13.77
C GLY A 228 -10.73 -1.32 -14.57
N PHE A 229 -11.26 -0.89 -15.72
CA PHE A 229 -10.58 0.04 -16.63
C PHE A 229 -10.71 1.49 -16.18
N PHE A 230 -9.61 2.25 -16.30
CA PHE A 230 -9.52 3.67 -15.88
C PHE A 230 -9.98 3.88 -14.42
N PRO A 231 -9.29 3.25 -13.44
CA PRO A 231 -9.63 3.34 -12.02
C PRO A 231 -9.70 4.79 -11.53
N ALA A 232 -10.64 5.05 -10.62
CA ALA A 232 -10.78 6.36 -9.96
C ALA A 232 -9.66 6.61 -8.94
N TYR A 233 -9.22 5.54 -8.26
CA TYR A 233 -8.13 5.56 -7.30
C TYR A 233 -7.00 4.67 -7.83
N ASP A 234 -5.88 5.28 -8.24
CA ASP A 234 -4.73 4.54 -8.75
C ASP A 234 -3.47 4.70 -7.90
N TYR A 235 -2.76 5.83 -8.00
CA TYR A 235 -1.48 6.09 -7.35
C TYR A 235 -1.39 7.57 -6.97
N GLY A 236 -1.25 7.85 -5.68
CA GLY A 236 -0.98 9.20 -5.19
C GLY A 236 -1.83 9.57 -3.99
N LEU A 237 -1.97 10.87 -3.77
CA LEU A 237 -2.82 11.46 -2.76
C LEU A 237 -4.15 11.88 -3.41
N PHE A 238 -5.26 11.44 -2.82
CA PHE A 238 -6.62 11.81 -3.20
C PHE A 238 -7.24 12.63 -2.07
N THR A 239 -8.15 13.55 -2.40
CA THR A 239 -8.77 14.48 -1.43
C THR A 239 -10.24 14.68 -1.78
N GLU A 240 -11.11 14.55 -0.77
CA GLU A 240 -12.51 14.98 -0.80
C GLU A 240 -12.70 16.13 0.21
N SER A 241 -13.77 16.91 0.04
CA SER A 241 -14.00 18.18 0.77
C SER A 241 -15.39 18.31 1.36
#